data_AF-A0A1Q2U0K3-F1
#
_entry.id   AF-A0A1Q2U0K3-F1
#
_cell.length_a   1.000
_cell.length_b   1.000
_cell.length_c   1.000
_cell.angle_alpha   90.00
_cell.angle_beta   90.00
_cell.angle_gamma   90.00
#
_symmetry.space_group_name_H-M   'P 1'
#
loop_
_entity.id
_entity.type
_entity.pdbx_description
1 polymer ?
#
loop_
_entity_poly.entity_id
_entity_poly.type
_entity_poly.pdbx_seq_one_letter_code
_entity_poly.pdbx_strand_id
1 'polypeptide(L)'
;MVKKKRKTTGKSAVTLSLTSQAIDRLAEMAQKSGFSRSAFVENLMAGAVAIAAPEAEKNLCVTVTQKADDEPQVQVSLAENTALSSAPAVFSDSVDSATLTEKITAQEKIIADLEAKLVAANAPRQETVVPAKSTGLTTAQTTKITALETQLKEQEAQLKKSTRAMQEMQQKLDRVALEKAALQQEIDKKDQILAQTKIDQAALTKGIEAEKAMVAQLQQQSNANAAAKVTEAELQETITALRQEKEQLQGQFQEATQAQASLGRKVTQLEEALKAAQADRTQALASLQQAYSDLKQQYKTQGDRLRILESKAHQTTAVTSVGEFYLNRWRKY
;
A
#
# COMPACT_ATOMS: atom_id res chain seq x y z
N MET A 1 12.66 46.15 21.46
CA MET A 1 13.35 45.16 20.60
C MET A 1 12.67 43.81 20.73
N VAL A 2 11.98 43.32 19.69
CA VAL A 2 11.43 41.95 19.68
C VAL A 2 11.84 41.29 18.36
N LYS A 3 12.81 40.38 18.43
CA LYS A 3 13.31 39.63 17.26
C LYS A 3 12.29 38.56 16.87
N LYS A 4 11.67 38.70 15.70
CA LYS A 4 10.85 37.66 15.05
C LYS A 4 11.74 36.45 14.71
N LYS A 5 11.51 35.32 15.38
CA LYS A 5 12.10 34.02 15.01
C LYS A 5 11.40 33.48 13.76
N ARG A 6 12.13 33.31 12.66
CA ARG A 6 11.67 32.55 11.48
C ARG A 6 11.66 31.07 11.84
N LYS A 7 10.52 30.39 11.65
CA LYS A 7 10.42 28.93 11.63
C LYS A 7 11.18 28.41 10.42
N THR A 8 12.31 27.77 10.63
CA THR A 8 12.98 26.94 9.62
C THR A 8 12.27 25.60 9.58
N THR A 9 11.59 25.31 8.47
CA THR A 9 11.11 23.97 8.14
C THR A 9 12.30 23.03 8.10
N GLY A 10 12.24 21.95 8.87
CA GLY A 10 13.31 20.95 8.95
C GLY A 10 13.47 20.25 7.61
N LYS A 11 14.46 20.66 6.83
CA LYS A 11 14.94 19.92 5.67
C LYS A 11 15.88 18.84 6.21
N SER A 12 15.44 17.59 6.18
CA SER A 12 16.29 16.43 6.37
C SER A 12 17.32 16.42 5.24
N ALA A 13 18.58 16.73 5.56
CA ALA A 13 19.66 16.64 4.59
C ALA A 13 19.97 15.15 4.37
N VAL A 14 19.44 14.59 3.29
CA VAL A 14 19.80 13.23 2.83
C VAL A 14 21.12 13.34 2.08
N THR A 15 22.22 12.96 2.73
CA THR A 15 23.55 12.88 2.12
C THR A 15 23.71 11.51 1.45
N LEU A 16 23.48 11.44 0.14
CA LEU A 16 23.78 10.26 -0.66
C LEU A 16 25.20 10.36 -1.22
N SER A 17 26.08 9.44 -0.83
CA SER A 17 27.38 9.27 -1.46
C SER A 17 27.21 8.50 -2.77
N LEU A 18 27.20 9.23 -3.88
CA LEU A 18 27.08 8.67 -5.24
C LEU A 18 28.46 8.64 -5.91
N THR A 19 28.67 7.66 -6.79
CA THR A 19 29.85 7.64 -7.67
C THR A 19 29.77 8.81 -8.67
N SER A 20 30.92 9.28 -9.18
CA SER A 20 30.97 10.40 -10.14
C SER A 20 30.04 10.19 -11.33
N GLN A 21 30.04 8.99 -11.90
CA GLN A 21 29.18 8.62 -13.03
C GLN A 21 27.68 8.64 -12.69
N ALA A 22 27.31 8.32 -11.45
CA ALA A 22 25.93 8.39 -10.99
C ALA A 22 25.49 9.85 -10.74
N ILE A 23 26.39 10.71 -10.29
CA ILE A 23 26.14 12.15 -10.14
C ILE A 23 25.85 12.80 -11.49
N ASP A 24 26.63 12.45 -12.52
CA ASP A 24 26.46 13.01 -13.87
C ASP A 24 25.14 12.56 -14.50
N ARG A 25 24.80 11.27 -14.41
CA ARG A 25 23.49 10.77 -14.89
C ARG A 25 22.32 11.39 -14.14
N LEU A 26 22.44 11.58 -12.83
CA LEU A 26 21.40 12.22 -12.03
C LEU A 26 21.24 13.70 -12.38
N ALA A 27 22.34 14.39 -12.68
CA ALA A 27 22.30 15.75 -13.19
C ALA A 27 21.58 15.84 -14.54
N GLU A 28 21.86 14.92 -15.44
CA GLU A 28 21.22 14.84 -16.75
C GLU A 28 19.71 14.57 -16.63
N MET A 29 19.31 13.62 -15.79
CA MET A 29 17.89 13.31 -15.54
C MET A 29 17.14 14.47 -14.87
N ALA A 30 17.77 15.13 -13.87
CA ALA A 30 17.19 16.30 -13.22
C ALA A 30 17.01 17.46 -14.21
N GLN A 31 17.99 17.68 -15.10
CA GLN A 31 17.91 18.71 -16.13
C GLN A 31 16.81 18.40 -17.16
N LYS A 32 16.72 17.16 -17.65
CA LYS A 32 15.67 16.73 -18.60
C LYS A 32 14.26 16.86 -18.03
N SER A 33 14.10 16.71 -16.72
CA SER A 33 12.82 16.83 -16.02
C SER A 33 12.51 18.25 -15.51
N GLY A 34 13.43 19.20 -15.68
CA GLY A 34 13.25 20.60 -15.24
C GLY A 34 13.34 20.81 -13.72
N PHE A 35 13.82 19.84 -12.96
CA PHE A 35 13.97 19.93 -11.51
C PHE A 35 15.43 20.23 -11.10
N SER A 36 15.61 20.88 -9.94
CA SER A 36 16.94 20.89 -9.30
C SER A 36 17.31 19.47 -8.84
N ARG A 37 18.61 19.14 -8.80
CA ARG A 37 19.07 17.78 -8.43
C ARG A 37 18.48 17.28 -7.11
N SER A 38 18.37 18.15 -6.10
CA SER A 38 17.77 17.81 -4.82
C SER A 38 16.25 17.60 -4.91
N ALA A 39 15.55 18.44 -5.67
CA ALA A 39 14.11 18.31 -5.87
C ALA A 39 13.76 17.06 -6.70
N PHE A 40 14.62 16.68 -7.64
CA PHE A 40 14.45 15.45 -8.41
C PHE A 40 14.53 14.21 -7.52
N VAL A 41 15.53 14.13 -6.63
CA VAL A 41 15.65 13.04 -5.66
C VAL A 41 14.48 13.02 -4.68
N GLU A 42 14.06 14.19 -4.19
CA GLU A 42 12.93 14.30 -3.28
C GLU A 42 11.62 13.82 -3.93
N ASN A 43 11.37 14.22 -5.18
CA ASN A 43 10.19 13.79 -5.94
C ASN A 43 10.26 12.31 -6.35
N LEU A 44 11.47 11.78 -6.60
CA LEU A 44 11.70 10.35 -6.82
C LEU A 44 11.36 9.54 -5.55
N MET A 45 11.85 9.98 -4.39
CA MET A 45 11.57 9.35 -3.10
C MET A 45 10.10 9.48 -2.69
N ALA A 46 9.44 10.57 -3.06
CA ALA A 46 8.01 10.78 -2.86
C ALA A 46 7.13 10.02 -3.87
N GLY A 47 7.73 9.33 -4.86
CA GLY A 47 7.01 8.59 -5.90
C GLY A 47 6.31 9.47 -6.94
N ALA A 48 6.55 10.77 -6.95
CA ALA A 48 5.99 11.72 -7.93
C ALA A 48 6.73 11.67 -9.28
N VAL A 49 7.96 11.16 -9.29
CA VAL A 49 8.75 10.90 -10.50
C VAL A 49 9.09 9.42 -10.55
N ALA A 50 8.71 8.74 -11.64
CA ALA A 50 9.07 7.36 -11.90
C ALA A 50 10.15 7.31 -12.99
N ILE A 51 11.27 6.65 -12.70
CA ILE A 51 12.25 6.29 -13.73
C ILE A 51 11.73 5.04 -14.42
N ALA A 52 11.07 5.21 -15.56
CA ALA A 52 10.74 4.09 -16.42
C ALA A 52 12.05 3.45 -16.91
N ALA A 53 12.14 2.12 -16.83
CA ALA A 53 13.24 1.40 -17.47
C ALA A 53 13.25 1.74 -18.97
N PRO A 54 14.42 1.94 -19.59
CA PRO A 54 14.47 2.22 -21.02
C PRO A 54 13.79 1.07 -21.75
N GLU A 55 12.68 1.38 -22.44
CA GLU A 55 12.07 0.43 -23.36
C GLU A 55 13.15 -0.03 -24.32
N ALA A 56 13.36 -1.35 -24.41
CA ALA A 56 14.26 -1.93 -25.39
C ALA A 56 13.84 -1.41 -26.76
N GLU A 57 14.77 -0.75 -27.45
CA GLU A 57 14.57 -0.22 -28.79
C GLU A 57 13.95 -1.31 -29.66
N LYS A 58 12.70 -1.11 -30.09
CA LYS A 58 12.01 -2.00 -31.02
C LYS A 58 12.70 -1.86 -32.38
N ASN A 59 13.69 -2.70 -32.62
CA ASN A 59 14.33 -2.79 -33.92
C ASN A 59 13.34 -3.38 -34.93
N LEU A 60 12.83 -2.53 -35.84
CA LEU A 60 12.10 -2.95 -37.03
C LEU A 60 13.05 -3.72 -37.93
N CYS A 61 12.88 -5.04 -38.02
CA CYS A 61 13.58 -5.84 -39.00
C CYS A 61 12.80 -5.77 -40.33
N VAL A 62 13.31 -4.97 -41.27
CA VAL A 62 12.77 -4.88 -42.63
C VAL A 62 13.57 -5.84 -43.49
N THR A 63 12.98 -6.99 -43.84
CA THR A 63 13.62 -7.94 -44.75
C THR A 63 13.08 -7.72 -46.15
N VAL A 64 13.91 -7.14 -47.03
CA VAL A 64 13.61 -7.02 -48.46
C VAL A 64 14.23 -8.22 -49.15
N THR A 65 13.43 -9.22 -49.49
CA THR A 65 13.89 -10.33 -50.34
C THR A 65 13.68 -9.98 -51.80
N GLN A 66 14.78 -9.67 -52.49
CA GLN A 66 14.82 -9.57 -53.95
C GLN A 66 15.03 -10.99 -54.52
N LYS A 67 13.99 -11.54 -55.16
CA LYS A 67 14.16 -12.58 -56.17
C LYS A 67 14.05 -11.92 -57.54
N ALA A 68 14.85 -12.39 -58.49
CA ALA A 68 14.92 -11.84 -59.84
C ALA A 68 13.53 -11.84 -60.50
N ASP A 69 13.18 -10.67 -61.04
CA ASP A 69 12.00 -10.36 -61.86
C ASP A 69 10.62 -10.63 -61.25
N ASP A 70 10.22 -9.83 -60.26
CA ASP A 70 8.93 -9.10 -60.17
C ASP A 70 8.83 -8.32 -58.84
N GLU A 71 7.90 -7.36 -58.74
CA GLU A 71 7.77 -6.29 -57.70
C GLU A 71 8.14 -6.66 -56.23
N PRO A 72 8.76 -5.71 -55.47
CA PRO A 72 9.26 -5.99 -54.13
C PRO A 72 8.13 -6.20 -53.10
N GLN A 73 8.07 -7.38 -52.52
CA GLN A 73 7.24 -7.65 -51.33
C GLN A 73 8.00 -7.23 -50.06
N VAL A 74 7.51 -6.18 -49.39
CA VAL A 74 8.01 -5.73 -48.09
C VAL A 74 7.19 -6.40 -46.98
N GLN A 75 7.84 -7.23 -46.17
CA GLN A 75 7.23 -7.79 -44.96
C GLN A 75 7.84 -7.13 -43.73
N VAL A 76 6.99 -6.55 -42.87
CA VAL A 76 7.39 -5.92 -41.60
C VAL A 76 6.87 -6.80 -40.47
N SER A 77 7.78 -7.43 -39.73
CA SER A 77 7.44 -8.29 -38.60
C SER A 77 8.03 -7.73 -37.32
N LEU A 78 7.24 -7.70 -36.24
CA LEU A 78 7.72 -7.40 -34.89
C LEU A 78 8.35 -8.67 -34.30
N ALA A 79 9.68 -8.68 -34.13
CA ALA A 79 10.35 -9.76 -33.43
C ALA A 79 10.41 -9.44 -31.93
N GLU A 80 9.54 -10.08 -31.14
CA GLU A 80 9.71 -10.16 -29.69
C GLU A 80 10.81 -11.19 -29.39
N ASN A 81 11.92 -10.72 -28.81
CA ASN A 81 13.02 -11.60 -28.44
C ASN A 81 12.67 -12.32 -27.13
N THR A 82 11.82 -13.34 -27.22
CA THR A 82 11.61 -14.30 -26.13
C THR A 82 12.73 -15.33 -26.16
N ALA A 83 13.52 -15.36 -25.10
CA ALA A 83 14.56 -16.34 -24.86
C ALA A 83 13.96 -17.75 -24.87
N LEU A 84 14.31 -18.53 -25.90
CA LEU A 84 14.05 -19.97 -25.97
C LEU A 84 15.03 -20.70 -25.06
N SER A 85 14.50 -21.17 -23.93
CA SER A 85 15.06 -22.22 -23.11
C SER A 85 14.79 -23.57 -23.77
N SER A 86 15.84 -24.24 -24.26
CA SER A 86 15.85 -25.70 -24.44
C SER A 86 17.25 -26.25 -24.17
N ALA A 87 17.41 -26.99 -23.09
CA ALA A 87 18.44 -28.03 -22.95
C ALA A 87 17.87 -29.36 -23.51
N PRO A 88 18.67 -30.38 -23.85
CA PRO A 88 20.14 -30.48 -23.85
C PRO A 88 20.72 -30.76 -25.25
N ALA A 89 21.92 -30.27 -25.55
CA ALA A 89 22.68 -30.79 -26.69
C ALA A 89 23.36 -32.10 -26.27
N VAL A 90 22.83 -33.23 -26.73
CA VAL A 90 23.51 -34.52 -26.78
C VAL A 90 23.67 -34.87 -28.26
N PHE A 91 24.86 -35.36 -28.62
CA PHE A 91 25.35 -35.76 -29.97
C PHE A 91 25.69 -34.59 -30.90
N SER A 92 26.83 -34.57 -31.60
CA SER A 92 27.54 -35.69 -32.23
C SER A 92 29.08 -35.57 -32.19
N ASP A 93 29.74 -36.57 -31.61
CA ASP A 93 31.02 -37.06 -32.14
C ASP A 93 30.74 -37.64 -33.53
N SER A 94 30.79 -36.80 -34.56
CA SER A 94 30.88 -37.25 -35.94
C SER A 94 31.91 -36.41 -36.68
N VAL A 95 33.18 -36.64 -36.30
CA VAL A 95 34.25 -36.52 -37.29
C VAL A 95 33.92 -37.58 -38.34
N ASP A 96 33.55 -37.12 -39.54
CA ASP A 96 33.08 -37.93 -40.66
C ASP A 96 33.91 -39.21 -40.82
N SER A 97 33.37 -40.33 -40.32
CA SER A 97 34.03 -41.64 -40.38
C SER A 97 34.29 -42.06 -41.83
N ALA A 98 33.49 -41.55 -42.77
CA ALA A 98 33.68 -41.65 -44.21
C ALA A 98 34.97 -40.96 -44.70
N THR A 99 35.35 -39.80 -44.14
CA THR A 99 36.59 -39.10 -44.52
C THR A 99 37.82 -39.75 -43.92
N LEU A 100 37.69 -40.41 -42.76
CA LEU A 100 38.77 -41.20 -42.16
C LEU A 100 38.97 -42.52 -42.91
N THR A 101 37.92 -43.21 -43.34
CA THR A 101 38.04 -44.44 -44.15
C THR A 101 38.59 -44.16 -45.55
N GLU A 102 38.25 -43.03 -46.18
CA GLU A 102 38.91 -42.60 -47.42
C GLU A 102 40.39 -42.28 -47.22
N LYS A 103 40.78 -41.66 -46.10
CA LYS A 103 42.19 -41.39 -45.80
C LYS A 103 42.98 -42.66 -45.46
N ILE A 104 42.37 -43.63 -44.78
CA ILE A 104 42.98 -44.94 -44.47
C ILE A 104 43.18 -45.74 -45.76
N THR A 105 42.17 -45.84 -46.63
CA THR A 105 42.30 -46.56 -47.91
C THR A 105 43.31 -45.90 -48.87
N ALA A 106 43.40 -44.56 -48.86
CA ALA A 106 44.44 -43.85 -49.59
C ALA A 106 45.85 -44.13 -49.04
N GLN A 107 46.02 -44.22 -47.70
CA GLN A 107 47.30 -44.57 -47.09
C GLN A 107 47.68 -46.04 -47.32
N GLU A 108 46.73 -46.98 -47.27
CA GLU A 108 46.97 -48.39 -47.60
C GLU A 108 47.46 -48.57 -49.04
N LYS A 109 46.93 -47.79 -49.99
CA LYS A 109 47.39 -47.80 -51.38
C LYS A 109 48.82 -47.26 -51.52
N ILE A 110 49.18 -46.23 -50.76
CA ILE A 110 50.56 -45.69 -50.73
C ILE A 110 51.53 -46.70 -50.11
N ILE A 111 51.13 -47.41 -49.06
CA ILE A 111 51.95 -48.45 -48.43
C ILE A 111 52.18 -49.61 -49.41
N ALA A 112 51.14 -50.08 -50.11
CA ALA A 112 51.28 -51.13 -51.12
C ALA A 112 52.23 -50.74 -52.27
N ASP A 113 52.18 -49.48 -52.74
CA ASP A 113 53.10 -48.97 -53.78
C ASP A 113 54.55 -48.85 -53.27
N LEU A 114 54.73 -48.51 -51.99
CA LEU A 114 56.06 -48.47 -51.35
C LEU A 114 56.60 -49.88 -51.10
N GLU A 115 55.76 -50.83 -50.69
CA GLU A 115 56.12 -52.24 -50.55
C GLU A 115 56.46 -52.86 -51.90
N ALA A 116 55.73 -52.55 -52.97
CA ALA A 116 56.07 -52.97 -54.33
C ALA A 116 57.43 -52.41 -54.79
N LYS A 117 57.74 -51.14 -54.45
CA LYS A 117 59.06 -50.54 -54.70
C LYS A 117 60.17 -51.15 -53.84
N LEU A 118 59.85 -51.57 -52.62
CA LEU A 118 60.80 -52.23 -51.72
C LEU A 118 61.10 -53.66 -52.21
N VAL A 119 60.09 -54.39 -52.67
CA VAL A 119 60.24 -55.71 -53.32
C VAL A 119 61.01 -55.60 -54.63
N ALA A 120 60.76 -54.56 -55.44
CA ALA A 120 61.55 -54.28 -56.65
C ALA A 120 63.01 -53.90 -56.34
N ALA A 121 63.27 -53.26 -55.20
CA ALA A 121 64.61 -52.94 -54.73
C ALA A 121 65.33 -54.12 -54.04
N ASN A 122 64.57 -55.14 -53.56
CA ASN A 122 65.08 -56.34 -52.88
C ASN A 122 65.10 -57.60 -53.76
N ALA A 123 64.90 -57.49 -55.07
CA ALA A 123 65.21 -58.58 -55.99
C ALA A 123 66.74 -58.90 -55.94
N PRO A 124 67.14 -60.19 -56.00
CA PRO A 124 68.47 -60.64 -55.59
C PRO A 124 69.56 -60.05 -56.50
N ARG A 125 70.49 -59.28 -55.89
CA ARG A 125 71.77 -58.94 -56.50
C ARG A 125 72.56 -60.22 -56.71
N GLN A 126 72.76 -60.61 -57.96
CA GLN A 126 73.73 -61.63 -58.31
C GLN A 126 75.13 -61.20 -57.85
N GLU A 127 75.67 -61.99 -56.92
CA GLU A 127 77.09 -61.99 -56.58
C GLU A 127 77.91 -62.46 -57.78
N THR A 128 78.92 -61.67 -58.16
CA THR A 128 80.12 -62.20 -58.83
C THR A 128 81.30 -62.05 -57.86
N VAL A 129 81.68 -63.19 -57.28
CA VAL A 129 82.95 -63.52 -56.59
C VAL A 129 84.12 -63.14 -57.53
N VAL A 130 85.27 -62.56 -57.13
CA VAL A 130 86.44 -63.11 -56.38
C VAL A 130 87.50 -61.95 -56.21
N PRO A 131 88.67 -62.12 -55.54
CA PRO A 131 89.01 -62.51 -54.17
C PRO A 131 89.71 -61.36 -53.37
N ALA A 132 89.93 -61.64 -52.08
CA ALA A 132 90.71 -60.83 -51.15
C ALA A 132 92.16 -60.55 -51.60
N LYS A 133 92.57 -59.27 -51.48
CA LYS A 133 93.95 -58.88 -51.20
C LYS A 133 93.93 -57.75 -50.18
N SER A 134 94.42 -58.07 -48.98
CA SER A 134 94.86 -57.10 -48.00
C SER A 134 95.86 -56.13 -48.63
N THR A 135 95.65 -54.82 -48.48
CA THR A 135 96.70 -53.80 -48.21
C THR A 135 96.09 -52.40 -48.26
N GLY A 136 96.21 -51.69 -47.13
CA GLY A 136 96.28 -50.23 -47.07
C GLY A 136 94.99 -49.42 -47.25
N LEU A 137 94.58 -48.70 -46.18
CA LEU A 137 93.73 -47.53 -46.33
C LEU A 137 94.31 -46.60 -47.40
N THR A 138 93.58 -46.38 -48.48
CA THR A 138 93.92 -45.33 -49.45
C THR A 138 93.36 -43.99 -48.95
N THR A 139 94.10 -42.90 -49.15
CA THR A 139 93.79 -41.53 -48.68
C THR A 139 92.38 -41.04 -49.07
N ALA A 140 91.81 -41.56 -50.16
CA ALA A 140 90.45 -41.28 -50.62
C ALA A 140 89.34 -41.98 -49.80
N GLN A 141 89.63 -43.15 -49.20
CA GLN A 141 88.71 -43.82 -48.27
C GLN A 141 88.78 -43.16 -46.90
N THR A 142 89.97 -42.76 -46.44
CA THR A 142 90.17 -42.05 -45.17
C THR A 142 89.46 -40.70 -45.14
N THR A 143 89.46 -39.95 -46.25
CA THR A 143 88.73 -38.67 -46.39
C THR A 143 87.22 -38.83 -46.44
N LYS A 144 86.70 -39.90 -47.06
CA LYS A 144 85.27 -40.23 -46.99
C LYS A 144 84.83 -40.64 -45.58
N ILE A 145 85.66 -41.42 -44.88
CA ILE A 145 85.40 -41.82 -43.49
C ILE A 145 85.36 -40.58 -42.58
N THR A 146 86.33 -39.66 -42.69
CA THR A 146 86.33 -38.43 -41.88
C THR A 146 85.19 -37.49 -42.21
N ALA A 147 84.77 -37.39 -43.48
CA ALA A 147 83.58 -36.61 -43.88
C ALA A 147 82.27 -37.21 -43.33
N LEU A 148 82.13 -38.54 -43.36
CA LEU A 148 80.99 -39.24 -42.77
C LEU A 148 80.98 -39.13 -41.24
N GLU A 149 82.13 -39.20 -40.59
CA GLU A 149 82.27 -38.99 -39.14
C GLU A 149 81.91 -37.55 -38.73
N THR A 150 82.28 -36.54 -39.54
CA THR A 150 81.84 -35.15 -39.29
C THR A 150 80.34 -35.01 -39.47
N GLN A 151 79.76 -35.64 -40.49
CA GLN A 151 78.32 -35.64 -40.72
C GLN A 151 77.53 -36.38 -39.63
N LEU A 152 78.08 -37.48 -39.10
CA LEU A 152 77.54 -38.19 -37.94
C LEU A 152 77.54 -37.31 -36.69
N LYS A 153 78.64 -36.62 -36.41
CA LYS A 153 78.74 -35.67 -35.29
C LYS A 153 77.75 -34.50 -35.43
N GLU A 154 77.56 -33.98 -36.64
CA GLU A 154 76.57 -32.94 -36.93
C GLU A 154 75.14 -33.45 -36.67
N GLN A 155 74.81 -34.65 -37.16
CA GLN A 155 73.50 -35.26 -36.92
C GLN A 155 73.26 -35.58 -35.43
N GLU A 156 74.28 -36.05 -34.70
CA GLU A 156 74.19 -36.25 -33.25
C GLU A 156 73.95 -34.94 -32.50
N ALA A 157 74.60 -33.85 -32.91
CA ALA A 157 74.39 -32.52 -32.34
C ALA A 157 72.96 -32.02 -32.61
N GLN A 158 72.45 -32.24 -33.83
CA GLN A 158 71.10 -31.86 -34.23
C GLN A 158 70.03 -32.70 -33.52
N LEU A 159 70.25 -34.01 -33.35
CA LEU A 159 69.40 -34.89 -32.54
C LEU A 159 69.37 -34.41 -31.09
N LYS A 160 70.52 -34.11 -30.47
CA LYS A 160 70.56 -33.55 -29.11
C LYS A 160 69.79 -32.24 -29.00
N LYS A 161 69.89 -31.36 -29.99
CA LYS A 161 69.14 -30.09 -30.04
C LYS A 161 67.62 -30.34 -30.15
N SER A 162 67.20 -31.25 -31.02
CA SER A 162 65.80 -31.63 -31.19
C SER A 162 65.22 -32.27 -29.91
N THR A 163 65.97 -33.17 -29.28
CA THR A 163 65.57 -33.79 -28.01
C THR A 163 65.39 -32.75 -26.90
N ARG A 164 66.28 -31.75 -26.79
CA ARG A 164 66.12 -30.64 -25.85
C ARG A 164 64.88 -29.80 -26.17
N ALA A 165 64.66 -29.45 -27.43
CA ALA A 165 63.48 -28.68 -27.84
C ALA A 165 62.17 -29.44 -27.54
N MET A 166 62.14 -30.76 -27.75
CA MET A 166 61.00 -31.60 -27.38
C MET A 166 60.77 -31.62 -25.87
N GLN A 167 61.84 -31.72 -25.06
CA GLN A 167 61.73 -31.66 -23.60
C GLN A 167 61.20 -30.31 -23.12
N GLU A 168 61.68 -29.20 -23.69
CA GLU A 168 61.18 -27.85 -23.37
C GLU A 168 59.70 -27.68 -23.76
N MET A 169 59.30 -28.20 -24.91
CA MET A 169 57.89 -28.18 -25.35
C MET A 169 57.01 -29.03 -24.43
N GLN A 170 57.50 -30.21 -24.00
CA GLN A 170 56.77 -31.06 -23.06
C GLN A 170 56.57 -30.34 -21.72
N GLN A 171 57.61 -29.72 -21.18
CA GLN A 171 57.50 -28.95 -19.93
C GLN A 171 56.50 -27.79 -20.05
N LYS A 172 56.46 -27.10 -21.19
CA LYS A 172 55.48 -26.05 -21.45
C LYS A 172 54.06 -26.61 -21.53
N LEU A 173 53.87 -27.76 -22.18
CA LEU A 173 52.57 -28.43 -22.26
C LEU A 173 52.06 -28.82 -20.87
N ASP A 174 52.92 -29.41 -20.05
CA ASP A 174 52.58 -29.81 -18.67
C ASP A 174 52.21 -28.60 -17.81
N ARG A 175 52.93 -27.48 -17.98
CA ARG A 175 52.62 -26.21 -17.30
C ARG A 175 51.27 -25.64 -17.73
N VAL A 176 50.98 -25.63 -19.03
CA VAL A 176 49.67 -25.17 -19.55
C VAL A 176 48.54 -26.07 -19.06
N ALA A 177 48.76 -27.38 -18.98
CA ALA A 177 47.76 -28.30 -18.44
C ALA A 177 47.45 -28.02 -16.96
N LEU A 178 48.49 -27.74 -16.15
CA LEU A 178 48.33 -27.33 -14.75
C LEU A 178 47.58 -25.99 -14.62
N GLU A 179 47.95 -24.98 -15.42
CA GLU A 179 47.28 -23.67 -15.42
C GLU A 179 45.80 -23.80 -15.85
N LYS A 180 45.50 -24.63 -16.86
CA LYS A 180 44.13 -24.93 -17.29
C LYS A 180 43.32 -25.59 -16.17
N ALA A 181 43.89 -26.57 -15.47
CA ALA A 181 43.23 -27.25 -14.35
C ALA A 181 42.93 -26.27 -13.19
N ALA A 182 43.86 -25.37 -12.88
CA ALA A 182 43.67 -24.34 -11.86
C ALA A 182 42.54 -23.36 -12.22
N LEU A 183 42.51 -22.87 -13.47
CA LEU A 183 41.44 -22.00 -13.96
C LEU A 183 40.07 -22.70 -13.96
N GLN A 184 40.01 -23.98 -14.33
CA GLN A 184 38.78 -24.75 -14.26
C GLN A 184 38.25 -24.83 -12.82
N GLN A 185 39.13 -25.10 -11.85
CA GLN A 185 38.75 -25.12 -10.44
C GLN A 185 38.23 -23.75 -9.96
N GLU A 186 38.77 -22.65 -10.49
CA GLU A 186 38.30 -21.30 -10.16
C GLU A 186 36.92 -20.99 -10.78
N ILE A 187 36.66 -21.48 -11.99
CA ILE A 187 35.34 -21.40 -12.64
C ILE A 187 34.30 -22.15 -11.80
N ASP A 188 34.58 -23.41 -11.43
CA ASP A 188 33.66 -24.23 -10.65
C ASP A 188 33.32 -23.57 -9.28
N LYS A 189 34.32 -22.95 -8.63
CA LYS A 189 34.12 -22.18 -7.39
C LYS A 189 33.23 -20.95 -7.63
N LYS A 190 33.45 -20.22 -8.72
CA LYS A 190 32.63 -19.05 -9.08
C LYS A 190 31.19 -19.45 -9.39
N ASP A 191 30.98 -20.57 -10.07
CA ASP A 191 29.64 -21.09 -10.36
C ASP A 191 28.89 -21.48 -9.08
N GLN A 192 29.58 -22.10 -8.11
CA GLN A 192 28.99 -22.36 -6.79
C GLN A 192 28.57 -21.08 -6.06
N ILE A 193 29.43 -20.05 -6.05
CA ILE A 193 29.12 -18.76 -5.43
C ILE A 193 27.92 -18.09 -6.13
N LEU A 194 27.85 -18.17 -7.46
CA LEU A 194 26.78 -17.58 -8.25
C LEU A 194 25.44 -18.30 -7.98
N ALA A 195 25.46 -19.63 -7.88
CA ALA A 195 24.30 -20.42 -7.49
C ALA A 195 23.80 -20.04 -6.08
N GLN A 196 24.71 -19.92 -5.11
CA GLN A 196 24.36 -19.51 -3.75
C GLN A 196 23.77 -18.08 -3.72
N THR A 197 24.39 -17.15 -4.44
CA THR A 197 23.92 -15.75 -4.48
C THR A 197 22.51 -15.66 -5.08
N LYS A 198 22.18 -16.49 -6.08
CA LYS A 198 20.82 -16.57 -6.64
C LYS A 198 19.80 -17.08 -5.62
N ILE A 199 20.18 -18.07 -4.81
CA ILE A 199 19.34 -18.59 -3.72
C ILE A 199 19.10 -17.49 -2.68
N ASP A 200 20.16 -16.79 -2.25
CA ASP A 200 20.08 -15.72 -1.27
C ASP A 200 19.23 -14.54 -1.79
N GLN A 201 19.36 -14.17 -3.07
CA GLN A 201 18.53 -13.16 -3.72
C GLN A 201 17.04 -13.56 -3.73
N ALA A 202 16.74 -14.83 -4.04
CA ALA A 202 15.37 -15.33 -4.01
C ALA A 202 14.79 -15.29 -2.58
N ALA A 203 15.60 -15.63 -1.57
CA ALA A 203 15.20 -15.56 -0.16
C ALA A 203 14.95 -14.11 0.29
N LEU A 204 15.84 -13.18 -0.07
CA LEU A 204 15.68 -11.75 0.22
C LEU A 204 14.44 -11.16 -0.45
N THR A 205 14.17 -11.54 -1.71
CA THR A 205 12.98 -11.06 -2.43
C THR A 205 11.70 -11.50 -1.72
N LYS A 206 11.63 -12.77 -1.31
CA LYS A 206 10.50 -13.28 -0.50
C LYS A 206 10.40 -12.57 0.86
N GLY A 207 11.53 -12.28 1.50
CA GLY A 207 11.57 -11.53 2.76
C GLY A 207 11.00 -10.12 2.62
N ILE A 208 11.41 -9.40 1.57
CA ILE A 208 10.91 -8.04 1.27
C ILE A 208 9.41 -8.06 0.97
N GLU A 209 8.92 -9.05 0.23
CA GLU A 209 7.48 -9.21 -0.03
C GLU A 209 6.68 -9.46 1.26
N ALA A 210 7.18 -10.31 2.14
CA ALA A 210 6.57 -10.57 3.45
C ALA A 210 6.57 -9.31 4.35
N GLU A 211 7.68 -8.57 4.40
CA GLU A 211 7.75 -7.31 5.15
C GLU A 211 6.79 -6.25 4.58
N LYS A 212 6.69 -6.12 3.25
CA LYS A 212 5.72 -5.23 2.61
C LYS A 212 4.28 -5.58 2.98
N ALA A 213 3.95 -6.88 2.99
CA ALA A 213 2.62 -7.34 3.42
C ALA A 213 2.35 -7.00 4.90
N MET A 214 3.34 -7.18 5.77
CA MET A 214 3.24 -6.83 7.19
C MET A 214 3.06 -5.31 7.39
N VAL A 215 3.82 -4.48 6.67
CA VAL A 215 3.69 -3.01 6.73
C VAL A 215 2.30 -2.59 6.25
N ALA A 216 1.79 -3.16 5.16
CA ALA A 216 0.44 -2.88 4.68
C ALA A 216 -0.63 -3.23 5.72
N GLN A 217 -0.49 -4.38 6.39
CA GLN A 217 -1.39 -4.79 7.46
C GLN A 217 -1.34 -3.84 8.67
N LEU A 218 -0.15 -3.46 9.11
CA LEU A 218 0.02 -2.49 10.20
C LEU A 218 -0.56 -1.11 9.85
N GLN A 219 -0.42 -0.68 8.61
CA GLN A 219 -0.99 0.58 8.14
C GLN A 219 -2.52 0.52 8.09
N GLN A 220 -3.10 -0.59 7.64
CA GLN A 220 -4.54 -0.81 7.69
C GLN A 220 -5.06 -0.80 9.14
N GLN A 221 -4.35 -1.46 10.06
CA GLN A 221 -4.70 -1.46 11.48
C GLN A 221 -4.59 -0.06 12.11
N SER A 222 -3.57 0.71 11.73
CA SER A 222 -3.42 2.11 12.17
C SER A 222 -4.58 2.98 11.71
N ASN A 223 -5.00 2.85 10.44
CA ASN A 223 -6.14 3.58 9.89
C ASN A 223 -7.45 3.17 10.58
N ALA A 224 -7.65 1.87 10.85
CA ALA A 224 -8.81 1.38 11.58
C ALA A 224 -8.84 1.92 13.02
N ASN A 225 -7.70 1.97 13.70
CA ASN A 225 -7.58 2.56 15.03
C ASN A 225 -7.84 4.08 15.01
N ALA A 226 -7.39 4.79 13.98
CA ALA A 226 -7.69 6.22 13.83
C ALA A 226 -9.19 6.46 13.65
N ALA A 227 -9.86 5.66 12.82
CA ALA A 227 -11.32 5.71 12.65
C ALA A 227 -12.05 5.40 13.96
N ALA A 228 -11.62 4.36 14.70
CA ALA A 228 -12.19 4.01 16.00
C ALA A 228 -12.09 5.17 17.02
N LYS A 229 -10.96 5.89 17.06
CA LYS A 229 -10.80 7.06 17.93
C LYS A 229 -11.73 8.22 17.58
N VAL A 230 -12.00 8.44 16.29
CA VAL A 230 -12.97 9.46 15.85
C VAL A 230 -14.37 9.07 16.33
N THR A 231 -14.78 7.83 16.12
CA THR A 231 -16.08 7.35 16.59
C THR A 231 -16.20 7.39 18.12
N GLU A 232 -15.11 7.13 18.85
CA GLU A 232 -15.10 7.25 20.31
C GLU A 232 -15.29 8.69 20.76
N ALA A 233 -14.66 9.66 20.08
CA ALA A 233 -14.85 11.09 20.38
C ALA A 233 -16.30 11.53 20.10
N GLU A 234 -16.89 11.12 18.98
CA GLU A 234 -18.30 11.39 18.65
C GLU A 234 -19.26 10.77 19.68
N LEU A 235 -19.00 9.54 20.12
CA LEU A 235 -19.78 8.89 21.18
C LEU A 235 -19.65 9.62 22.52
N GLN A 236 -18.45 10.11 22.86
CA GLN A 236 -18.27 10.92 24.07
C GLN A 236 -19.04 12.24 23.99
N GLU A 237 -19.02 12.92 22.84
CA GLU A 237 -19.76 14.15 22.62
C GLU A 237 -21.28 13.92 22.77
N THR A 238 -21.82 12.87 22.15
CA THR A 238 -23.26 12.53 22.27
C THR A 238 -23.65 12.17 23.70
N ILE A 239 -22.81 11.45 24.45
CA ILE A 239 -23.04 11.17 25.88
C ILE A 239 -23.07 12.46 26.69
N THR A 240 -22.17 13.41 26.41
CA THR A 240 -22.18 14.70 27.13
C THR A 240 -23.43 15.53 26.82
N ALA A 241 -23.85 15.57 25.54
CA ALA A 241 -25.08 16.25 25.14
C ALA A 241 -26.32 15.64 25.80
N LEU A 242 -26.45 14.31 25.80
CA LEU A 242 -27.57 13.61 26.46
C LEU A 242 -27.60 13.83 27.97
N ARG A 243 -26.44 13.95 28.62
CA ARG A 243 -26.38 14.28 30.06
C ARG A 243 -26.90 15.69 30.33
N GLN A 244 -26.52 16.66 29.51
CA GLN A 244 -27.01 18.04 29.62
C GLN A 244 -28.52 18.11 29.39
N GLU A 245 -29.03 17.43 28.36
CA GLU A 245 -30.46 17.36 28.07
C GLU A 245 -31.23 16.72 29.24
N LYS A 246 -30.72 15.62 29.81
CA LYS A 246 -31.32 14.98 30.98
C LYS A 246 -31.39 15.93 32.18
N GLU A 247 -30.32 16.66 32.46
CA GLU A 247 -30.28 17.63 33.56
C GLU A 247 -31.27 18.77 33.34
N GLN A 248 -31.36 19.29 32.11
CA GLN A 248 -32.33 20.30 31.72
C GLN A 248 -33.78 19.82 31.89
N LEU A 249 -34.10 18.62 31.38
CA LEU A 249 -35.43 18.01 31.53
C LEU A 249 -35.78 17.75 32.99
N GLN A 250 -34.81 17.34 33.80
CA GLN A 250 -35.01 17.14 35.23
C GLN A 250 -35.33 18.46 35.95
N GLY A 251 -34.66 19.57 35.57
CA GLY A 251 -34.97 20.90 36.05
C GLY A 251 -36.40 21.33 35.68
N GLN A 252 -36.77 21.19 34.40
CA GLN A 252 -38.13 21.50 33.93
C GLN A 252 -39.21 20.67 34.64
N PHE A 253 -38.93 19.39 34.91
CA PHE A 253 -39.86 18.53 35.64
C PHE A 253 -40.05 18.99 37.09
N GLN A 254 -38.98 19.42 37.77
CA GLN A 254 -39.07 19.98 39.12
C GLN A 254 -39.87 21.29 39.13
N GLU A 255 -39.63 22.18 38.18
CA GLU A 255 -40.39 23.43 38.03
C GLU A 255 -41.88 23.16 37.79
N ALA A 256 -42.20 22.23 36.88
CA ALA A 256 -43.58 21.83 36.60
C ALA A 256 -44.27 21.24 37.85
N THR A 257 -43.54 20.43 38.62
CA THR A 257 -44.05 19.84 39.88
C THR A 257 -44.35 20.93 40.92
N GLN A 258 -43.46 21.92 41.07
CA GLN A 258 -43.69 23.06 41.97
C GLN A 258 -44.86 23.93 41.51
N ALA A 259 -44.97 24.19 40.21
CA ALA A 259 -46.10 24.92 39.63
C ALA A 259 -47.43 24.19 39.88
N GLN A 260 -47.45 22.87 39.70
CA GLN A 260 -48.62 22.05 39.99
C GLN A 260 -49.01 22.11 41.47
N ALA A 261 -48.05 22.04 42.39
CA ALA A 261 -48.32 22.17 43.83
C ALA A 261 -48.88 23.56 44.18
N SER A 262 -48.37 24.63 43.55
CA SER A 262 -48.88 25.99 43.74
C SER A 262 -50.31 26.15 43.23
N LEU A 263 -50.61 25.61 42.05
CA LEU A 263 -51.97 25.57 41.51
C LEU A 263 -52.92 24.78 42.42
N GLY A 264 -52.49 23.62 42.93
CA GLY A 264 -53.27 22.83 43.88
C GLY A 264 -53.67 23.63 45.12
N ARG A 265 -52.73 24.39 45.70
CA ARG A 265 -53.01 25.28 46.84
C ARG A 265 -53.99 26.41 46.50
N LYS A 266 -53.89 26.99 45.30
CA LYS A 266 -54.83 28.03 44.85
C LYS A 266 -56.24 27.46 44.68
N VAL A 267 -56.36 26.25 44.14
CA VAL A 267 -57.65 25.56 44.00
C VAL A 267 -58.28 25.35 45.37
N THR A 268 -57.54 24.81 46.35
CA THR A 268 -58.08 24.61 47.71
C THR A 268 -58.50 25.94 48.37
N GLN A 269 -57.71 27.00 48.21
CA GLN A 269 -58.07 28.34 48.73
C GLN A 269 -59.35 28.89 48.09
N LEU A 270 -59.51 28.73 46.77
CA LEU A 270 -60.71 29.18 46.07
C LEU A 270 -61.94 28.35 46.47
N GLU A 271 -61.79 27.05 46.67
CA GLU A 271 -62.86 26.17 47.16
C GLU A 271 -63.31 26.57 48.57
N GLU A 272 -62.37 26.88 49.47
CA GLU A 272 -62.66 27.37 50.82
C GLU A 272 -63.35 28.75 50.79
N ALA A 273 -62.84 29.69 50.00
CA ALA A 273 -63.44 31.02 49.84
C ALA A 273 -64.86 30.95 49.27
N LEU A 274 -65.10 30.04 48.31
CA LEU A 274 -66.43 29.80 47.75
C LEU A 274 -67.40 29.26 48.79
N LYS A 275 -66.98 28.30 49.63
CA LYS A 275 -67.80 27.78 50.73
C LYS A 275 -68.14 28.88 51.75
N ALA A 276 -67.17 29.70 52.13
CA ALA A 276 -67.39 30.83 53.05
C ALA A 276 -68.41 31.82 52.47
N ALA A 277 -68.23 32.23 51.20
CA ALA A 277 -69.16 33.14 50.53
C ALA A 277 -70.59 32.54 50.40
N GLN A 278 -70.71 31.23 50.20
CA GLN A 278 -72.00 30.54 50.21
C GLN A 278 -72.66 30.54 51.59
N ALA A 279 -71.89 30.35 52.66
CA ALA A 279 -72.40 30.43 54.03
C ALA A 279 -72.88 31.85 54.35
N ASP A 280 -72.08 32.87 54.04
CA ASP A 280 -72.44 34.28 54.23
C ASP A 280 -73.72 34.65 53.46
N ARG A 281 -73.83 34.21 52.20
CA ARG A 281 -75.04 34.43 51.39
C ARG A 281 -76.27 33.77 52.03
N THR A 282 -76.13 32.55 52.55
CA THR A 282 -77.23 31.83 53.19
C THR A 282 -77.71 32.56 54.45
N GLN A 283 -76.77 33.07 55.26
CA GLN A 283 -77.08 33.88 56.44
C GLN A 283 -77.72 35.24 56.07
N ALA A 284 -77.23 35.91 55.02
CA ALA A 284 -77.81 37.14 54.51
C ALA A 284 -79.25 36.92 54.01
N LEU A 285 -79.52 35.81 53.31
CA LEU A 285 -80.87 35.47 52.87
C LEU A 285 -81.80 35.18 54.06
N ALA A 286 -81.33 34.43 55.07
CA ALA A 286 -82.12 34.15 56.26
C ALA A 286 -82.49 35.43 57.04
N SER A 287 -81.52 36.34 57.22
CA SER A 287 -81.77 37.63 57.89
C SER A 287 -82.71 38.54 57.08
N LEU A 288 -82.60 38.55 55.75
CA LEU A 288 -83.52 39.30 54.89
C LEU A 288 -84.95 38.74 54.96
N GLN A 289 -85.10 37.41 54.97
CA GLN A 289 -86.40 36.77 55.14
C GLN A 289 -87.03 37.11 56.49
N GLN A 290 -86.23 37.12 57.56
CA GLN A 290 -86.68 37.51 58.89
C GLN A 290 -87.10 38.98 58.94
N ALA A 291 -86.30 39.89 58.40
CA ALA A 291 -86.64 41.31 58.31
C ALA A 291 -87.94 41.54 57.53
N TYR A 292 -88.16 40.78 56.45
CA TYR A 292 -89.40 40.82 55.69
C TYR A 292 -90.61 40.33 56.50
N SER A 293 -90.47 39.24 57.27
CA SER A 293 -91.55 38.77 58.15
C SER A 293 -91.87 39.78 59.26
N ASP A 294 -90.85 40.39 59.84
CA ASP A 294 -91.01 41.39 60.90
C ASP A 294 -91.72 42.63 60.37
N LEU A 295 -91.32 43.12 59.19
CA LEU A 295 -91.97 44.25 58.53
C LEU A 295 -93.44 43.95 58.22
N LYS A 296 -93.75 42.75 57.72
CA LYS A 296 -95.13 42.31 57.46
C LYS A 296 -95.96 42.28 58.75
N GLN A 297 -95.37 41.84 59.86
CA GLN A 297 -96.04 41.83 61.16
C GLN A 297 -96.28 43.26 61.66
N GLN A 298 -95.28 44.15 61.56
CA GLN A 298 -95.44 45.56 61.92
C GLN A 298 -96.56 46.23 61.14
N TYR A 299 -96.66 45.99 59.82
CA TYR A 299 -97.73 46.53 59.00
C TYR A 299 -99.11 46.07 59.46
N LYS A 300 -99.26 44.79 59.83
CA LYS A 300 -100.51 44.26 60.41
C LYS A 300 -100.85 44.96 61.72
N THR A 301 -99.89 45.04 62.64
CA THR A 301 -100.10 45.70 63.95
C THR A 301 -100.44 47.18 63.80
N GLN A 302 -99.81 47.90 62.87
CA GLN A 302 -100.16 49.28 62.58
C GLN A 302 -101.58 49.40 62.00
N GLY A 303 -101.96 48.51 61.07
CA GLY A 303 -103.33 48.45 60.55
C GLY A 303 -104.38 48.20 61.64
N ASP A 304 -104.11 47.28 62.57
CA ASP A 304 -105.01 47.02 63.70
C ASP A 304 -105.10 48.21 64.65
N ARG A 305 -103.97 48.90 64.91
CA ARG A 305 -103.96 50.15 65.68
C ARG A 305 -104.76 51.25 65.01
N LEU A 306 -104.65 51.41 63.68
CA LEU A 306 -105.44 52.39 62.92
C LEU A 306 -106.94 52.10 63.06
N ARG A 307 -107.38 50.84 62.92
CA ARG A 307 -108.79 50.47 63.13
C ARG A 307 -109.31 50.78 64.53
N ILE A 308 -108.47 50.58 65.56
CA ILE A 308 -108.84 50.93 66.95
C ILE A 308 -108.94 52.46 67.12
N LEU A 309 -108.04 53.22 66.49
CA LEU A 309 -108.10 54.68 66.53
C LEU A 309 -109.34 55.20 65.78
N GLU A 310 -109.66 54.64 64.62
CA GLU A 310 -110.87 54.95 63.86
C GLU A 310 -112.13 54.65 64.66
N SER A 311 -112.23 53.48 65.30
CA SER A 311 -113.39 53.13 66.13
C SER A 311 -113.54 54.06 67.33
N LYS A 312 -112.43 54.42 68.00
CA LYS A 312 -112.42 55.44 69.06
C LYS A 312 -112.86 56.80 68.55
N ALA A 313 -112.37 57.23 67.39
CA ALA A 313 -112.77 58.50 66.78
C ALA A 313 -114.28 58.51 66.47
N HIS A 314 -114.82 57.44 65.89
CA HIS A 314 -116.26 57.30 65.68
C HIS A 314 -117.06 57.32 66.98
N GLN A 315 -116.57 56.66 68.02
CA GLN A 315 -117.19 56.68 69.35
C GLN A 315 -117.18 58.10 69.94
N THR A 316 -116.06 58.82 69.86
CA THR A 316 -115.96 60.20 70.31
C THR A 316 -116.93 61.10 69.53
N THR A 317 -116.97 61.01 68.20
CA THR A 317 -117.91 61.76 67.37
C THR A 317 -119.36 61.45 67.72
N ALA A 318 -119.69 60.19 68.00
CA ALA A 318 -121.02 59.79 68.46
C ALA A 318 -121.37 60.37 69.84
N VAL A 319 -120.42 60.38 70.78
CA VAL A 319 -120.62 61.00 72.10
C VAL A 319 -120.77 62.52 71.97
N THR A 320 -119.97 63.17 71.11
CA THR A 320 -120.08 64.61 70.83
C THR A 320 -121.42 64.95 70.21
N SER A 321 -121.90 64.20 69.22
CA SER A 321 -123.21 64.46 68.60
C SER A 321 -124.38 64.25 69.57
N VAL A 322 -124.28 63.26 70.47
CA VAL A 322 -125.23 63.10 71.58
C VAL A 322 -125.16 64.30 72.54
N GLY A 323 -123.96 64.75 72.89
CA GLY A 323 -123.74 65.96 73.71
C GLY A 323 -124.34 67.22 73.07
N GLU A 324 -124.11 67.43 71.78
CA GLU A 324 -124.70 68.52 71.00
C GLU A 324 -126.23 68.44 70.95
N PHE A 325 -126.79 67.23 70.79
CA PHE A 325 -128.23 67.00 70.85
C PHE A 325 -128.81 67.43 72.21
N TYR A 326 -128.18 67.01 73.31
CA TYR A 326 -128.62 67.41 74.66
C TYR A 326 -128.46 68.92 74.91
N LEU A 327 -127.36 69.53 74.47
CA LEU A 327 -127.14 70.98 74.58
C LEU A 327 -128.17 71.80 73.79
N ASN A 328 -128.47 71.37 72.55
CA ASN A 328 -129.48 72.00 71.72
C ASN A 328 -130.90 71.81 72.29
N ARG A 329 -131.16 70.68 72.97
CA ARG A 329 -132.42 70.46 73.69
C ARG A 329 -132.53 71.39 74.91
N TRP A 330 -131.44 71.57 75.67
CA TRP A 330 -131.41 72.50 76.81
C TRP A 330 -131.59 73.96 76.38
N ARG A 331 -130.98 74.41 75.28
CA ARG A 331 -131.15 75.79 74.76
C ARG A 331 -132.56 76.14 74.28
N LYS A 332 -133.44 75.15 74.09
CA LYS A 332 -134.83 75.34 73.63
C LYS A 332 -135.84 75.49 74.77
N TYR A 333 -135.40 75.34 76.02
CA TYR A 333 -136.13 75.69 77.24
C TYR A 333 -135.55 76.98 77.83
#